data_AF-A0A957VBV7-F1
#
_entry.id   AF-A0A957VBV7-F1
#
_cell.length_a   1.000
_cell.length_b   1.000
_cell.length_c   1.000
_cell.angle_alpha   90.00
_cell.angle_beta   90.00
_cell.angle_gamma   90.00
#
_symmetry.space_group_name_H-M   'P 1'
#
loop_
_entity.id
_entity.type
_entity.pdbx_description
1 polymer ?
#
loop_
_entity_poly.entity_id
_entity_poly.type
_entity_poly.pdbx_seq_one_letter_code
_entity_poly.pdbx_strand_id
1 'polypeptide(L)' 'MTLKDQIWLALKQVPYPGYSRNIVSFGLVRQVSVHQGT' A
#
# COMPACT_ATOMS: atom_id res chain seq x y z
N MET A 1 -10.02 0.69 -12.40
CA MET A 1 -9.01 0.76 -11.33
C MET A 1 -9.40 1.88 -10.39
N THR A 2 -9.66 1.60 -9.11
CA THR A 2 -10.13 2.60 -8.12
C THR A 2 -8.95 3.39 -7.53
N LEU A 3 -9.21 4.53 -6.87
CA LEU A 3 -8.17 5.28 -6.14
C LEU A 3 -7.52 4.41 -5.04
N LYS A 4 -8.32 3.58 -4.36
CA LYS A 4 -7.82 2.60 -3.39
C LYS A 4 -6.81 1.65 -4.05
N ASP A 5 -7.11 1.13 -5.24
CA ASP A 5 -6.20 0.22 -5.95
C ASP A 5 -4.89 0.92 -6.36
N GLN A 6 -4.98 2.18 -6.80
CA GLN A 6 -3.80 2.99 -7.15
C GLN A 6 -2.89 3.21 -5.93
N ILE A 7 -3.47 3.59 -4.78
CA ILE A 7 -2.73 3.74 -3.53
C ILE A 7 -2.10 2.40 -3.12
N TRP A 8 -2.85 1.30 -3.23
CA TRP A 8 -2.33 -0.03 -2.89
C TRP A 8 -1.14 -0.44 -3.76
N LEU A 9 -1.19 -0.17 -5.07
CA LEU A 9 -0.06 -0.43 -5.96
C LEU A 9 1.14 0.46 -5.64
N ALA A 10 0.93 1.75 -5.34
CA ALA A 10 2.00 2.65 -4.95
C ALA A 10 2.70 2.17 -3.66
N LEU A 11 1.93 1.73 -2.65
CA LEU A 11 2.49 1.20 -1.41
C LEU A 11 3.32 -0.08 -1.63
N LYS A 12 2.95 -0.93 -2.59
CA LYS A 12 3.74 -2.12 -2.96
C LYS A 12 5.10 -1.78 -3.58
N GLN A 13 5.30 -0.57 -4.08
CA GLN A 13 6.59 -0.15 -4.63
C GLN A 13 7.57 0.30 -3.55
N VAL A 14 7.12 0.49 -2.31
CA VAL A 14 7.97 0.89 -1.20
C VAL A 14 8.67 -0.34 -0.60
N PRO A 15 10.00 -0.50 -0.77
CA PRO A 15 10.73 -1.64 -0.25
C PRO A 15 10.84 -1.58 1.28
N TYR A 16 10.89 -2.74 1.93
CA TYR A 16 11.23 -2.80 3.35
C TYR A 16 12.75 -2.98 3.52
N PRO A 17 13.45 -2.09 4.26
CA PRO A 17 14.91 -2.14 4.38
C PRO A 17 15.44 -3.48 4.88
N GLY A 18 16.47 -4.02 4.23
CA GLY A 18 17.10 -5.28 4.61
C GLY A 18 16.32 -6.55 4.20
N TYR A 19 15.20 -6.42 3.49
CA TYR A 19 14.42 -7.56 2.97
C TYR A 19 14.03 -7.35 1.50
N SER A 20 13.84 -8.45 0.78
CA SER A 20 13.44 -8.40 -0.64
C SER A 20 11.95 -8.05 -0.87
N ARG A 21 11.13 -8.01 0.18
CA ARG A 21 9.67 -7.78 0.09
C ARG A 21 9.31 -6.33 0.44
N ASN A 22 8.24 -5.81 -0.17
CA ASN A 22 7.72 -4.46 0.11
C ASN A 22 6.92 -4.41 1.42
N ILE A 23 6.61 -3.19 1.89
CA ILE A 23 5.88 -2.96 3.16
C ILE A 23 4.49 -3.61 3.21
N VAL A 24 3.83 -3.77 2.06
CA VAL A 24 2.52 -4.42 1.95
C VAL A 24 2.68 -5.94 2.10
N SER A 25 3.58 -6.55 1.34
CA SER A 25 3.92 -7.98 1.41
C SER A 25 4.58 -8.37 2.73
N PHE A 26 5.21 -7.44 3.43
CA PHE A 26 5.73 -7.64 4.78
C PHE A 26 4.60 -7.73 5.82
N GLY A 27 3.43 -7.15 5.53
CA GLY A 27 2.28 -7.11 6.45
C GLY A 27 2.23 -5.86 7.33
N LEU A 28 3.03 -4.83 7.04
CA LEU A 28 2.99 -3.55 7.78
C LEU A 28 1.74 -2.73 7.45
N VAL A 29 1.24 -2.87 6.22
CA VAL A 29 0.01 -2.22 5.77
C VAL A 29 -1.15 -3.21 5.89
N ARG A 30 -2.07 -2.93 6.80
CA ARG A 30 -3.24 -3.80 7.06
C ARG A 30 -4.44 -3.47 6.18
N GLN A 31 -4.67 -2.20 5.88
CA GLN A 31 -5.83 -1.75 5.08
C GLN A 31 -5.58 -0.37 4.45
N VAL A 32 -6.23 -0.10 3.33
CA VAL A 32 -6.39 1.23 2.74
C VAL A 32 -7.88 1.54 2.62
N SER A 33 -8.30 2.66 3.22
CA SER A 33 -9.64 3.22 3.11
C SER A 33 -9.53 4.62 2.50
N VAL A 34 -10.38 4.90 1.51
CA VAL A 34 -10.45 6.21 0.86
C VAL A 34 -11.78 6.83 1.27
N HIS A 35 -11.72 7.97 1.94
CA HIS A 35 -12.90 8.79 2.24
C HIS A 35 -12.93 9.93 1.24
N GLN A 36 -13.97 10.00 0.42
CA GLN A 36 -14.24 11.20 -0.35
C GLN A 36 -14.84 12.22 0.61
N GLY A 37 -14.06 13.24 0.96
CA GLY A 37 -14.55 14.39 1.72
C GLY A 37 -15.74 15.02 0.99
N THR A 38 -16.69 15.54 1.78
CA THR A 38 -17.86 16.26 1.26
C THR A 38 -17.48 17.61 0.69
#